data_AF-A0A538PU38-F1
#
_entry.id   AF-A0A538PU38-F1
#
_cell.length_a   1.000
_cell.length_b   1.000
_cell.length_c   1.000
_cell.angle_alpha   90.00
_cell.angle_beta   90.00
_cell.angle_gamma   90.00
#
_symmetry.space_group_name_H-M   'P 1'
#
loop_
_entity.id
_entity.type
_entity.pdbx_description
1 polymer ?
#
loop_
_entity_poly.entity_id
_entity_poly.type
_entity_poly.pdbx_seq_one_letter_code
_entity_poly.pdbx_strand_id
1 'polypeptide(L)'
;MPRDPKPTGTAITRPKAGVDVITSGDAALVNVAGLVDEHFAGFGNLGEAKTVVINVSGMTRMTSFGVRQWLRGMDALPKSITELYLLGCPTFFVDQLNMVLNFGGAAQILTVGAPYTCPSCGVESGETIDVLTERAALARGGVSEKECARCGGKLEFDETPESYFSFVTKYAASSIQPVAAQLLAAHGLYTATDSVGEKPPRIIKLVHGSVTYFRIIGTIGSMFRARPFLVGAEGEVVIDLAEVERFDPLGHREWRRLLKTLAAQVPAVTLVDVNESLLTHASDSFNLARNIAVWSVLVPYHCLECGRTSPHSQLLEAGKWPPRFEDHVCPACGGATRNEVVASVLTPLQKANAPTPAASAKLIAQRDEVLSRALADANAAQAGESATASLSTDDTILGKYKIVRRLSAGGMAEVFLAKQVGIGGFEKPVALKRIQRQLLETRHLAIDMFLNEAKIAGRLTHPNIVQVLDVGEVGGALYLAMEYVRGRDLRDVVKKLRATKTMMPLGDACFVVREVAQALHHAYWSTDMAGKRLAVVHRDVSPHNIILSYDGAVKLLDFGVAMSSVTEQTETMIVGKWLYMSPEHTKNQQIDHRSDLFSLGVILYLLCTGKMP
;
A
#
# COMPACT_ATOMS: atom_id res chain seq x y z
N MET A 1 23.08 4.69 58.82
CA MET A 1 22.96 3.33 58.26
C MET A 1 23.83 3.24 57.00
N PRO A 2 24.65 2.20 56.84
CA PRO A 2 25.55 2.09 55.71
C PRO A 2 24.74 1.86 54.42
N ARG A 3 25.20 2.45 53.31
CA ARG A 3 24.61 2.26 51.98
C ARG A 3 24.84 0.81 51.54
N ASP A 4 23.77 0.13 51.17
CA ASP A 4 23.84 -1.18 50.53
C ASP A 4 24.69 -1.11 49.24
N PRO A 5 25.47 -2.16 48.93
CA PRO A 5 26.25 -2.22 47.71
C PRO A 5 25.31 -2.35 46.50
N LYS A 6 25.61 -1.58 45.44
CA LYS A 6 24.93 -1.69 44.15
C LYS A 6 25.00 -3.15 43.67
N PRO A 7 23.89 -3.77 43.24
CA PRO A 7 23.96 -5.06 42.58
C PRO A 7 24.70 -4.87 41.26
N THR A 8 25.84 -5.56 41.13
CA THR A 8 26.53 -5.75 39.85
C THR A 8 25.64 -6.60 38.95
N GLY A 9 24.74 -5.92 38.24
CA GLY A 9 23.99 -6.54 37.16
C GLY A 9 24.98 -6.96 36.08
N THR A 10 25.16 -8.26 35.93
CA THR A 10 25.68 -8.88 34.72
C THR A 10 24.98 -8.24 33.53
N ALA A 11 25.74 -7.55 32.68
CA ALA A 11 25.25 -7.02 31.42
C ALA A 11 24.57 -8.17 30.66
N ILE A 12 23.25 -8.08 30.50
CA ILE A 12 22.52 -8.94 29.58
C ILE A 12 23.03 -8.54 28.19
N THR A 13 24.07 -9.23 27.71
CA THR A 13 24.52 -9.14 26.32
C THR A 13 23.38 -9.65 25.46
N ARG A 14 22.60 -8.72 24.92
CA ARG A 14 21.60 -9.03 23.90
C ARG A 14 22.32 -9.67 22.70
N PRO A 15 21.80 -10.75 22.11
CA PRO A 15 22.46 -11.37 20.97
C PRO A 15 22.59 -10.36 19.82
N LYS A 16 23.84 -10.13 19.40
CA LYS A 16 24.19 -9.31 18.23
C LYS A 16 23.57 -9.93 16.97
N ALA A 17 23.34 -9.13 15.93
CA ALA A 17 22.86 -9.66 14.66
C ALA A 17 23.78 -10.79 14.16
N GLY A 18 23.22 -11.98 13.98
CA GLY A 18 23.87 -13.09 13.29
C GLY A 18 23.53 -13.04 11.82
N VAL A 19 24.55 -13.22 10.97
CA VAL A 19 24.38 -13.36 9.52
C VAL A 19 24.90 -14.74 9.12
N ASP A 20 24.04 -15.54 8.52
CA ASP A 20 24.36 -16.86 7.98
C ASP A 20 24.05 -16.86 6.48
N VAL A 21 24.95 -17.42 5.67
CA VAL A 21 24.84 -17.40 4.20
C VAL A 21 24.92 -18.80 3.66
N ILE A 22 23.90 -19.19 2.90
CA ILE A 22 23.80 -20.48 2.23
C ILE A 22 23.79 -20.23 0.72
N THR A 23 24.74 -20.81 0.00
CA THR A 23 24.85 -20.68 -1.46
C THR A 23 24.50 -21.99 -2.16
N SER A 24 23.83 -21.89 -3.31
CA SER A 24 23.45 -23.03 -4.15
C SER A 24 23.42 -22.59 -5.62
N GLY A 25 24.48 -22.91 -6.36
CA GLY A 25 24.62 -22.50 -7.76
C GLY A 25 24.57 -20.98 -7.91
N ASP A 26 23.69 -20.49 -8.79
CA ASP A 26 23.48 -19.06 -9.06
C ASP A 26 22.62 -18.34 -7.98
N ALA A 27 22.23 -19.01 -6.88
CA ALA A 27 21.42 -18.44 -5.80
C ALA A 27 22.11 -18.42 -4.43
N ALA A 28 21.81 -17.39 -3.63
CA ALA A 28 22.23 -17.29 -2.23
C ALA A 28 21.05 -16.92 -1.31
N LEU A 29 21.00 -17.55 -0.14
CA LEU A 29 20.09 -17.23 0.96
C LEU A 29 20.90 -16.63 2.11
N VAL A 30 20.55 -15.42 2.51
CA VAL A 30 21.17 -14.69 3.62
C VAL A 30 20.17 -14.63 4.78
N ASN A 31 20.45 -15.32 5.88
CA ASN A 31 19.65 -15.27 7.08
C ASN A 31 20.19 -14.18 8.02
N VAL A 32 19.37 -13.19 8.32
CA VAL A 32 19.67 -12.12 9.29
C VAL A 32 18.79 -12.29 10.52
N ALA A 33 19.41 -12.50 11.68
CA ALA A 33 18.69 -12.73 12.93
C ALA A 33 19.23 -11.87 14.09
N GLY A 34 18.38 -11.52 15.05
CA GLY A 34 18.76 -10.75 16.25
C GLY A 34 18.68 -9.22 16.07
N LEU A 35 19.50 -8.49 16.85
CA LEU A 35 19.51 -7.02 16.87
C LEU A 35 20.46 -6.45 15.80
N VAL A 36 19.92 -5.70 14.84
CA VAL A 36 20.74 -4.95 13.85
C VAL A 36 21.07 -3.57 14.40
N ASP A 37 22.35 -3.34 14.70
CA ASP A 37 22.90 -2.12 15.27
C ASP A 37 24.17 -1.65 14.53
N GLU A 38 24.93 -0.72 15.10
CA GLU A 38 26.17 -0.18 14.52
C GLU A 38 27.24 -1.23 14.17
N HIS A 39 27.17 -2.44 14.73
CA HIS A 39 28.10 -3.54 14.49
C HIS A 39 27.66 -4.48 13.35
N PHE A 40 26.51 -4.22 12.71
CA PHE A 40 26.09 -5.00 11.55
C PHE A 40 27.11 -4.84 10.40
N ALA A 41 27.65 -5.97 9.94
CA ALA A 41 28.78 -6.00 9.00
C ALA A 41 28.36 -6.27 7.53
N GLY A 42 27.06 -6.20 7.22
CA GLY A 42 26.53 -6.50 5.89
C GLY A 42 26.15 -7.97 5.72
N PHE A 43 26.04 -8.43 4.48
CA PHE A 43 25.38 -9.69 4.10
C PHE A 43 26.31 -10.89 3.91
N GLY A 44 27.56 -10.81 4.39
CA GLY A 44 28.55 -11.88 4.23
C GLY A 44 29.03 -12.07 2.78
N ASN A 45 29.62 -13.23 2.49
CA ASN A 45 30.14 -13.55 1.16
C ASN A 45 29.06 -14.26 0.32
N LEU A 46 28.63 -13.61 -0.77
CA LEU A 46 27.57 -14.10 -1.65
C LEU A 46 28.07 -14.92 -2.84
N GLY A 47 29.39 -15.09 -2.99
CA GLY A 47 30.00 -15.82 -4.11
C GLY A 47 29.64 -15.22 -5.47
N GLU A 48 29.36 -16.08 -6.45
CA GLU A 48 28.94 -15.70 -7.82
C GLU A 48 27.41 -15.66 -7.99
N ALA A 49 26.65 -15.64 -6.90
CA ALA A 49 25.19 -15.67 -6.97
C ALA A 49 24.63 -14.46 -7.74
N LYS A 50 23.69 -14.73 -8.65
CA LYS A 50 22.93 -13.73 -9.40
C LYS A 50 21.56 -13.48 -8.77
N THR A 51 21.04 -14.46 -8.04
CA THR A 51 19.78 -14.37 -7.32
C THR A 51 20.03 -14.44 -5.83
N VAL A 52 19.60 -13.44 -5.06
CA VAL A 52 19.82 -13.38 -3.62
C VAL A 52 18.50 -13.24 -2.89
N VAL A 53 18.29 -14.04 -1.84
CA VAL A 53 17.16 -13.88 -0.92
C VAL A 53 17.71 -13.50 0.44
N ILE A 54 17.30 -12.36 0.97
CA ILE A 54 17.63 -11.91 2.32
C ILE A 54 16.44 -12.20 3.23
N ASN A 55 16.58 -13.21 4.08
CA ASN A 55 15.61 -13.59 5.09
C ASN A 55 15.83 -12.78 6.37
N VAL A 56 14.87 -11.90 6.67
CA VAL A 56 14.89 -11.00 7.83
C VAL A 56 13.90 -11.41 8.92
N SER A 57 13.24 -12.57 8.79
CA SER A 57 12.26 -13.08 9.77
C SER A 57 12.85 -13.28 11.17
N GLY A 58 14.15 -13.58 11.27
CA GLY A 58 14.84 -13.75 12.55
C GLY A 58 15.20 -12.43 13.24
N MET A 59 14.99 -11.27 12.60
CA MET A 59 15.35 -9.98 13.17
C MET A 59 14.41 -9.62 14.32
N THR A 60 14.98 -9.31 15.49
CA THR A 60 14.19 -8.92 16.66
C THR A 60 13.93 -7.42 16.71
N ARG A 61 14.87 -6.61 16.21
CA ARG A 61 14.83 -5.14 16.24
C ARG A 61 15.93 -4.54 15.37
N MET A 62 15.75 -3.30 14.93
CA MET A 62 16.79 -2.50 14.28
C MET A 62 16.94 -1.12 14.96
N THR A 63 18.17 -0.65 15.16
CA THR A 63 18.45 0.70 15.71
C THR A 63 18.69 1.71 14.57
N SER A 64 18.63 3.02 14.86
CA SER A 64 18.94 4.06 13.87
C SER A 64 20.39 3.98 13.34
N PHE A 65 21.33 3.49 14.15
CA PHE A 65 22.69 3.21 13.70
C PHE A 65 22.74 1.96 12.83
N GLY A 66 21.96 0.92 13.17
CA GLY A 66 21.78 -0.27 12.36
C GLY A 66 21.20 0.02 10.98
N VAL A 67 20.24 0.95 10.86
CA VAL A 67 19.71 1.40 9.56
C VAL A 67 20.82 1.90 8.64
N ARG A 68 21.78 2.66 9.17
CA ARG A 68 22.92 3.16 8.37
C ARG A 68 23.84 2.04 7.91
N GLN A 69 24.09 1.05 8.75
CA GLN A 69 24.90 -0.11 8.37
C GLN A 69 24.18 -1.01 7.36
N TRP A 70 22.86 -1.16 7.51
CA TRP A 70 22.01 -1.86 6.55
C TRP A 70 22.11 -1.23 5.15
N LEU A 71 21.90 0.08 5.05
CA LEU A 71 22.04 0.82 3.79
C LEU A 71 23.42 0.62 3.15
N ARG A 72 24.49 0.73 3.94
CA ARG A 72 25.86 0.45 3.46
C ARG A 72 26.02 -0.98 2.96
N GLY A 73 25.43 -1.95 3.65
CA GLY A 73 25.42 -3.35 3.22
C GLY A 73 24.69 -3.53 1.89
N MET A 74 23.55 -2.87 1.70
CA MET A 74 22.78 -2.89 0.45
C MET A 74 23.55 -2.25 -0.71
N ASP A 75 24.20 -1.10 -0.46
CA ASP A 75 25.04 -0.41 -1.45
C ASP A 75 26.31 -1.21 -1.81
N ALA A 76 26.80 -2.05 -0.90
CA ALA A 76 27.97 -2.90 -1.09
C ALA A 76 27.66 -4.25 -1.78
N LEU A 77 26.40 -4.53 -2.10
CA LEU A 77 26.02 -5.76 -2.81
C LEU A 77 26.70 -5.84 -4.19
N PRO A 78 27.19 -7.04 -4.60
CA PRO A 78 27.78 -7.23 -5.92
C PRO A 78 26.83 -6.82 -7.06
N LYS A 79 27.35 -6.08 -8.04
CA LYS A 79 26.58 -5.67 -9.24
C LYS A 79 26.17 -6.83 -10.15
N SER A 80 26.70 -8.04 -9.91
CA SER A 80 26.30 -9.28 -10.60
C SER A 80 24.92 -9.78 -10.18
N ILE A 81 24.38 -9.29 -9.06
CA ILE A 81 23.04 -9.66 -8.59
C ILE A 81 22.00 -9.01 -9.49
N THR A 82 21.25 -9.83 -10.21
CA THR A 82 20.16 -9.40 -11.08
C THR A 82 18.80 -9.50 -10.39
N GLU A 83 18.68 -10.37 -9.39
CA GLU A 83 17.43 -10.66 -8.68
C GLU A 83 17.68 -10.63 -7.18
N LEU A 84 16.94 -9.78 -6.45
CA LEU A 84 17.09 -9.61 -5.01
C LEU A 84 15.73 -9.69 -4.34
N TYR A 85 15.58 -10.55 -3.34
CA TYR A 85 14.32 -10.77 -2.63
C TYR A 85 14.46 -10.53 -1.13
N LEU A 86 13.41 -10.01 -0.51
CA LEU A 86 13.26 -9.91 0.95
C LEU A 86 12.21 -10.89 1.44
N LEU A 87 12.57 -11.73 2.41
CA LEU A 87 11.71 -12.75 2.99
C LEU A 87 11.46 -12.47 4.47
N GLY A 88 10.19 -12.53 4.87
CA GLY A 88 9.77 -12.53 6.27
C GLY A 88 9.92 -11.18 6.94
N CYS A 89 9.59 -10.08 6.24
CA CYS A 89 9.78 -8.72 6.76
C CYS A 89 8.91 -8.48 8.00
N PRO A 90 9.46 -8.37 9.23
CA PRO A 90 8.65 -8.06 10.40
C PRO A 90 8.09 -6.63 10.30
N THR A 91 7.05 -6.33 11.08
CA THR A 91 6.33 -5.04 11.03
C THR A 91 7.27 -3.83 11.15
N PHE A 92 8.20 -3.87 12.11
CA PHE A 92 9.19 -2.79 12.29
C PHE A 92 10.15 -2.65 11.09
N PHE A 93 10.37 -3.69 10.30
CA PHE A 93 11.20 -3.64 9.10
C PHE A 93 10.42 -3.04 7.92
N VAL A 94 9.14 -3.40 7.80
CA VAL A 94 8.21 -2.76 6.85
C VAL A 94 8.10 -1.26 7.11
N ASP A 95 8.11 -0.84 8.37
CA ASP A 95 8.15 0.59 8.72
C ASP A 95 9.41 1.30 8.24
N GLN A 96 10.54 0.62 8.22
CA GLN A 96 11.83 1.20 7.80
C GLN A 96 11.90 1.31 6.27
N LEU A 97 11.30 0.35 5.54
CA LEU A 97 11.05 0.45 4.10
C LEU A 97 10.18 1.66 3.71
N ASN A 98 9.30 2.11 4.62
CA ASN A 98 8.46 3.30 4.43
C ASN A 98 9.23 4.59 4.78
N MET A 99 9.91 4.62 5.92
CA MET A 99 10.51 5.85 6.46
C MET A 99 11.85 6.23 5.83
N VAL A 100 12.57 5.27 5.26
CA VAL A 100 13.96 5.45 4.80
C VAL A 100 14.05 5.22 3.29
N LEU A 101 14.46 6.27 2.57
CA LEU A 101 14.63 6.20 1.11
C LEU A 101 15.68 5.15 0.74
N ASN A 102 15.39 4.37 -0.30
CA ASN A 102 16.26 3.29 -0.82
C ASN A 102 16.63 2.19 0.20
N PHE A 103 15.89 2.07 1.32
CA PHE A 103 16.16 1.07 2.36
C PHE A 103 16.13 -0.38 1.85
N GLY A 104 15.21 -0.67 0.92
CA GLY A 104 15.13 -1.96 0.24
C GLY A 104 15.98 -2.07 -1.03
N GLY A 105 16.65 -1.00 -1.47
CA GLY A 105 17.36 -0.97 -2.75
C GLY A 105 16.48 -1.42 -3.93
N ALA A 106 16.99 -2.36 -4.72
CA ALA A 106 16.26 -3.02 -5.81
C ALA A 106 15.52 -4.31 -5.38
N ALA A 107 15.41 -4.58 -4.08
CA ALA A 107 14.83 -5.81 -3.57
C ALA A 107 13.32 -5.88 -3.78
N GLN A 108 12.85 -7.10 -4.04
CA GLN A 108 11.44 -7.47 -4.16
C GLN A 108 10.98 -8.22 -2.90
N ILE A 109 9.87 -7.83 -2.29
CA ILE A 109 9.35 -8.44 -1.06
C ILE A 109 8.51 -9.66 -1.41
N LEU A 110 8.88 -10.82 -0.85
CA LEU A 110 8.15 -12.08 -0.97
C LEU A 110 7.12 -12.24 0.14
N THR A 111 7.50 -11.97 1.39
CA THR A 111 6.59 -12.09 2.52
C THR A 111 6.77 -10.95 3.54
N VAL A 112 5.66 -10.52 4.13
CA VAL A 112 5.62 -9.51 5.20
C VAL A 112 4.85 -10.03 6.39
N GLY A 113 5.32 -9.72 7.60
CA GLY A 113 4.53 -9.85 8.81
C GLY A 113 3.44 -8.78 8.82
N ALA A 114 2.25 -9.15 9.28
CA ALA A 114 1.11 -8.27 9.36
C ALA A 114 0.44 -8.39 10.74
N PRO A 115 0.16 -7.25 11.41
CA PRO A 115 -0.47 -7.25 12.70
C PRO A 115 -1.98 -7.45 12.55
N TYR A 116 -2.49 -8.57 13.06
CA TYR A 116 -3.92 -8.84 13.17
C TYR A 116 -4.32 -9.02 14.63
N THR A 117 -5.55 -8.58 14.95
CA THR A 117 -6.21 -8.88 16.21
C THR A 117 -7.49 -9.68 15.95
N CYS A 118 -7.72 -10.72 16.73
CA CYS A 118 -9.05 -11.35 16.78
C CYS A 118 -9.97 -10.54 17.72
N PRO A 119 -11.06 -9.93 17.23
CA PRO A 119 -12.02 -9.23 18.09
C PRO A 119 -12.81 -10.19 18.99
N SER A 120 -12.94 -11.47 18.62
CA SER A 120 -13.68 -12.46 19.40
C SER A 120 -12.94 -12.97 20.64
N CYS A 121 -11.61 -13.17 20.56
CA CYS A 121 -10.83 -13.71 21.68
C CYS A 121 -9.65 -12.85 22.11
N GLY A 122 -9.42 -11.71 21.44
CA GLY A 122 -8.39 -10.74 21.76
C GLY A 122 -6.96 -11.17 21.44
N VAL A 123 -6.74 -12.34 20.81
CA VAL A 123 -5.39 -12.81 20.44
C VAL A 123 -4.84 -11.94 19.32
N GLU A 124 -3.59 -11.50 19.47
CA GLU A 124 -2.82 -10.89 18.41
C GLU A 124 -2.14 -12.00 17.61
N SER A 125 -2.32 -11.98 16.29
CA SER A 125 -1.65 -12.89 15.36
C SER A 125 -0.71 -12.10 14.47
N GLY A 126 0.57 -12.50 14.46
CA GLY A 126 1.54 -12.06 13.47
C GLY A 126 1.40 -12.93 12.24
N GLU A 127 0.37 -12.69 11.43
CA GLU A 127 0.19 -13.46 10.19
C GLU A 127 1.28 -13.08 9.19
N THR A 128 1.83 -14.09 8.53
CA THR A 128 2.73 -13.86 7.40
C THR A 128 1.89 -13.77 6.14
N ILE A 129 1.96 -12.62 5.48
CA ILE A 129 1.34 -12.37 4.20
C ILE A 129 2.33 -12.74 3.11
N ASP A 130 1.93 -13.67 2.27
CA ASP A 130 2.60 -13.94 1.00
C ASP A 130 2.18 -12.89 -0.03
N VAL A 131 3.13 -12.09 -0.49
CA VAL A 131 2.89 -10.99 -1.43
C VAL A 131 2.46 -11.50 -2.80
N LEU A 132 2.95 -12.67 -3.23
CA LEU A 132 2.58 -13.27 -4.49
C LEU A 132 1.15 -13.82 -4.42
N THR A 133 0.80 -14.51 -3.33
CA THR A 133 -0.55 -15.06 -3.12
C THR A 133 -1.59 -13.95 -2.92
N GLU A 134 -1.28 -12.92 -2.12
CA GLU A 134 -2.22 -11.86 -1.73
C GLU A 134 -2.21 -10.67 -2.70
N ARG A 135 -1.43 -10.72 -3.78
CA ARG A 135 -1.19 -9.61 -4.71
C ARG A 135 -2.46 -8.91 -5.20
N ALA A 136 -3.52 -9.68 -5.46
CA ALA A 136 -4.79 -9.13 -5.92
C ALA A 136 -5.51 -8.34 -4.82
N ALA A 137 -5.47 -8.82 -3.57
CA ALA A 137 -6.00 -8.11 -2.42
C ALA A 137 -5.15 -6.86 -2.14
N LEU A 138 -3.82 -7.00 -2.13
CA LEU A 138 -2.87 -5.91 -1.90
C LEU A 138 -3.04 -4.78 -2.93
N ALA A 139 -3.26 -5.11 -4.21
CA ALA A 139 -3.52 -4.13 -5.26
C ALA A 139 -4.85 -3.37 -5.09
N ARG A 140 -5.82 -3.94 -4.37
CA ARG A 140 -7.06 -3.26 -3.98
C ARG A 140 -6.94 -2.57 -2.61
N GLY A 141 -5.73 -2.53 -2.05
CA GLY A 141 -5.43 -1.92 -0.77
C GLY A 141 -5.82 -2.77 0.44
N GLY A 142 -6.08 -4.07 0.27
CA GLY A 142 -6.48 -4.99 1.33
C GLY A 142 -5.70 -6.31 1.35
N VAL A 143 -6.20 -7.25 2.14
CA VAL A 143 -5.66 -8.61 2.33
C VAL A 143 -6.85 -9.56 2.47
N SER A 144 -6.69 -10.84 2.13
CA SER A 144 -7.77 -11.81 2.29
C SER A 144 -8.25 -11.89 3.75
N GLU A 145 -9.52 -12.22 3.94
CA GLU A 145 -10.05 -12.47 5.28
C GLU A 145 -9.30 -13.65 5.91
N LYS A 146 -8.82 -13.45 7.13
CA LYS A 146 -8.12 -14.49 7.90
C LYS A 146 -8.99 -14.94 9.07
N GLU A 147 -8.87 -16.20 9.43
CA GLU A 147 -9.56 -16.78 10.59
C GLU A 147 -8.58 -16.96 11.75
N CYS A 148 -9.05 -16.71 12.95
CA CYS A 148 -8.28 -16.86 14.17
C CYS A 148 -8.06 -18.34 14.46
N ALA A 149 -6.80 -18.77 14.48
CA ALA A 149 -6.42 -20.15 14.79
C ALA A 149 -6.89 -20.62 16.19
N ARG A 150 -7.18 -19.68 17.11
CA ARG A 150 -7.64 -19.99 18.48
C ARG A 150 -9.14 -20.24 18.59
N CYS A 151 -9.96 -19.47 17.86
CA CYS A 151 -11.42 -19.47 18.06
C CYS A 151 -12.24 -19.51 16.77
N GLY A 152 -11.61 -19.57 15.60
CA GLY A 152 -12.28 -19.54 14.29
C GLY A 152 -12.97 -18.21 13.94
N GLY A 153 -12.84 -17.18 14.79
CA GLY A 153 -13.41 -15.86 14.53
C GLY A 153 -12.60 -15.09 13.49
N LYS A 154 -13.21 -14.15 12.76
CA LYS A 154 -12.50 -13.33 11.77
C LYS A 154 -11.39 -12.52 12.45
N LEU A 155 -10.22 -12.45 11.83
CA LEU A 155 -9.14 -11.54 12.22
C LEU A 155 -9.37 -10.16 11.60
N GLU A 156 -9.19 -9.12 12.40
CA GLU A 156 -9.22 -7.72 11.96
C GLU A 156 -7.80 -7.17 11.91
N PHE A 157 -7.50 -6.40 10.87
CA PHE A 157 -6.21 -5.75 10.72
C PHE A 157 -6.09 -4.59 11.72
N ASP A 158 -4.97 -4.46 12.40
CA ASP A 158 -4.81 -3.46 13.47
C ASP A 158 -4.70 -2.00 12.94
N GLU A 159 -4.45 -1.85 11.63
CA GLU A 159 -4.34 -0.58 10.91
C GLU A 159 -5.33 -0.48 9.74
N THR A 160 -5.33 0.63 8.98
CA THR A 160 -5.96 0.65 7.65
C THR A 160 -5.07 -0.11 6.66
N PRO A 161 -5.52 -1.24 6.08
CA PRO A 161 -4.71 -2.08 5.20
C PRO A 161 -4.07 -1.29 4.04
N GLU A 162 -4.79 -0.30 3.49
CA GLU A 162 -4.34 0.51 2.37
C GLU A 162 -3.06 1.29 2.72
N SER A 163 -2.98 1.81 3.94
CA SER A 163 -1.82 2.58 4.41
C SER A 163 -0.62 1.68 4.65
N TYR A 164 -0.82 0.51 5.24
CA TYR A 164 0.24 -0.43 5.55
C TYR A 164 0.82 -1.07 4.28
N PHE A 165 -0.04 -1.48 3.34
CA PHE A 165 0.37 -2.19 2.12
C PHE A 165 0.73 -1.28 0.94
N SER A 166 0.51 0.04 1.02
CA SER A 166 0.91 0.96 -0.05
C SER A 166 2.39 0.85 -0.43
N PHE A 167 3.27 0.59 0.55
CA PHE A 167 4.71 0.43 0.34
C PHE A 167 5.11 -1.00 0.01
N VAL A 168 4.40 -1.99 0.58
CA VAL A 168 4.55 -3.38 0.19
C VAL A 168 4.26 -3.54 -1.29
N THR A 169 3.27 -2.81 -1.82
CA THR A 169 2.94 -2.77 -3.25
C THR A 169 4.08 -2.20 -4.11
N LYS A 170 4.86 -1.24 -3.60
CA LYS A 170 6.01 -0.64 -4.33
C LYS A 170 7.15 -1.63 -4.53
N TYR A 171 7.44 -2.44 -3.51
CA TYR A 171 8.48 -3.47 -3.55
C TYR A 171 7.91 -4.86 -3.83
N ALA A 172 6.62 -4.98 -4.17
CA ALA A 172 5.96 -6.28 -4.24
C ALA A 172 6.62 -7.16 -5.29
N ALA A 173 7.04 -8.36 -4.88
CA ALA A 173 7.53 -9.33 -5.83
C ALA A 173 6.47 -9.59 -6.90
N SER A 174 6.92 -9.57 -8.15
CA SER A 174 6.04 -9.87 -9.29
C SER A 174 6.02 -11.36 -9.61
N SER A 175 7.14 -12.01 -9.37
CA SER A 175 7.42 -13.43 -9.53
C SER A 175 8.61 -13.79 -8.63
N ILE A 176 8.87 -15.08 -8.46
CA ILE A 176 10.08 -15.59 -7.82
C ILE A 176 10.83 -16.48 -8.81
N GLN A 177 12.13 -16.28 -8.95
CA GLN A 177 12.96 -17.13 -9.82
C GLN A 177 12.92 -18.60 -9.34
N PRO A 178 12.85 -19.59 -10.25
CA PRO A 178 12.75 -21.00 -9.88
C PRO A 178 13.87 -21.47 -8.95
N VAL A 179 15.10 -21.00 -9.16
CA VAL A 179 16.27 -21.35 -8.34
C VAL A 179 16.12 -20.81 -6.91
N ALA A 180 15.57 -19.61 -6.72
CA ALA A 180 15.27 -19.07 -5.40
C ALA A 180 14.12 -19.82 -4.73
N ALA A 181 13.05 -20.13 -5.47
CA ALA A 181 11.91 -20.90 -4.93
C ALA A 181 12.34 -22.30 -4.47
N GLN A 182 13.17 -23.00 -5.25
CA GLN A 182 13.73 -24.30 -4.89
C GLN A 182 14.63 -24.20 -3.65
N LEU A 183 15.50 -23.18 -3.59
CA LEU A 183 16.39 -22.96 -2.45
C LEU A 183 15.60 -22.72 -1.15
N LEU A 184 14.53 -21.91 -1.21
CA LEU A 184 13.69 -21.65 -0.05
C LEU A 184 12.85 -22.85 0.36
N ALA A 185 12.33 -23.61 -0.60
CA ALA A 185 11.58 -24.83 -0.34
C ALA A 185 12.44 -25.91 0.32
N ALA A 186 13.69 -26.06 -0.13
CA ALA A 186 14.66 -26.99 0.46
C ALA A 186 14.97 -26.69 1.94
N HIS A 187 14.79 -25.43 2.37
CA HIS A 187 15.00 -25.00 3.76
C HIS A 187 13.68 -24.83 4.55
N GLY A 188 12.53 -25.21 3.96
CA GLY A 188 11.22 -25.08 4.60
C GLY A 188 10.80 -23.64 4.90
N LEU A 189 11.40 -22.65 4.23
CA LEU A 189 11.17 -21.23 4.49
C LEU A 189 10.06 -20.63 3.61
N TYR A 190 9.84 -21.22 2.44
CA TYR A 190 8.84 -20.75 1.49
C TYR A 190 8.44 -21.89 0.57
N THR A 191 7.16 -22.22 0.57
CA THR A 191 6.55 -23.05 -0.46
C THR A 191 5.74 -22.11 -1.33
N ALA A 192 6.20 -21.86 -2.56
CA ALA A 192 5.39 -21.14 -3.53
C ALA A 192 4.07 -21.90 -3.65
N THR A 193 2.98 -21.31 -3.16
CA THR A 193 1.66 -21.85 -3.40
C THR A 193 1.38 -21.60 -4.88
N ASP A 194 0.99 -22.62 -5.63
CA ASP A 194 0.59 -22.50 -7.05
C ASP A 194 -0.62 -21.55 -7.26
N SER A 195 -1.14 -20.93 -6.20
CA SER A 195 -2.10 -19.84 -6.24
C SER A 195 -1.41 -18.49 -6.43
N VAL A 196 -0.97 -18.22 -7.66
CA VAL A 196 -1.09 -16.87 -8.20
C VAL A 196 -2.56 -16.49 -8.02
N GLY A 197 -2.86 -15.49 -7.18
CA GLY A 197 -4.19 -14.90 -7.16
C GLY A 197 -4.46 -14.33 -8.54
N GLU A 198 -5.08 -15.13 -9.41
CA GLU A 198 -5.33 -14.79 -10.80
C GLU A 198 -6.21 -13.53 -10.80
N LYS A 199 -5.70 -12.40 -11.29
CA LYS A 199 -6.53 -11.21 -11.47
C LYS A 199 -7.47 -11.50 -12.64
N PRO A 200 -8.75 -11.10 -12.58
CA PRO A 200 -9.60 -11.15 -13.77
C PRO A 200 -8.91 -10.31 -14.87
N PRO A 201 -8.87 -10.79 -16.12
CA PRO A 201 -8.16 -10.08 -17.16
C PRO A 201 -8.80 -8.71 -17.38
N ARG A 202 -7.97 -7.71 -17.63
CA ARG A 202 -8.44 -6.38 -17.99
C ARG A 202 -8.93 -6.42 -19.43
N ILE A 203 -10.03 -5.73 -19.69
CA ILE A 203 -10.68 -5.70 -21.00
C ILE A 203 -10.72 -4.25 -21.46
N ILE A 204 -10.23 -4.02 -22.68
CA ILE A 204 -10.45 -2.77 -23.40
C ILE A 204 -11.52 -3.05 -24.45
N LYS A 205 -12.62 -2.31 -24.42
CA LYS A 205 -13.69 -2.38 -25.42
C LYS A 205 -13.72 -1.08 -26.22
N LEU A 206 -13.74 -1.20 -27.54
CA LEU A 206 -13.86 -0.10 -28.49
C LEU A 206 -14.94 -0.43 -29.51
N VAL A 207 -15.73 0.55 -29.90
CA VAL A 207 -16.66 0.44 -31.04
C VAL A 207 -16.18 1.39 -32.13
N HIS A 208 -15.90 0.88 -33.32
CA HIS A 208 -15.46 1.67 -34.46
C HIS A 208 -16.20 1.26 -35.73
N GLY A 209 -17.11 2.14 -36.19
CA GLY A 209 -17.99 1.81 -37.31
C GLY A 209 -18.88 0.61 -36.98
N SER A 210 -18.82 -0.43 -37.82
CA SER A 210 -19.56 -1.69 -37.65
C SER A 210 -18.81 -2.76 -36.88
N VAL A 211 -17.70 -2.41 -36.21
CA VAL A 211 -16.82 -3.36 -35.53
C VAL A 211 -16.76 -3.07 -34.03
N THR A 212 -17.03 -4.07 -33.20
CA THR A 212 -16.76 -4.06 -31.77
C THR A 212 -15.44 -4.79 -31.51
N TYR A 213 -14.43 -4.05 -31.03
CA TYR A 213 -13.09 -4.55 -30.78
C TYR A 213 -12.86 -4.73 -29.27
N PHE A 214 -12.36 -5.90 -28.89
CA PHE A 214 -11.95 -6.23 -27.52
C PHE A 214 -10.47 -6.56 -27.48
N ARG A 215 -9.71 -5.96 -26.56
CA ARG A 215 -8.37 -6.43 -26.19
C ARG A 215 -8.40 -7.01 -24.78
N ILE A 216 -7.86 -8.21 -24.63
CA ILE A 216 -7.75 -8.92 -23.35
C ILE A 216 -6.31 -8.83 -22.87
N ILE A 217 -6.13 -8.38 -21.63
CA ILE A 217 -4.82 -8.19 -21.00
C ILE A 217 -4.76 -9.02 -19.72
N GLY A 218 -3.76 -9.92 -19.63
CA GLY A 218 -3.53 -10.79 -18.47
C GLY A 218 -3.90 -12.26 -18.71
N THR A 219 -4.38 -12.95 -17.67
CA THR A 219 -4.63 -14.40 -17.70
C THR A 219 -6.08 -14.75 -18.04
N ILE A 220 -6.28 -15.75 -18.90
CA ILE A 220 -7.58 -16.41 -19.13
C ILE A 220 -7.59 -17.75 -18.38
N GLY A 221 -8.03 -17.73 -17.12
CA GLY A 221 -8.14 -18.91 -16.27
C GLY A 221 -9.37 -18.85 -15.38
N SER A 222 -9.23 -19.25 -14.11
CA SER A 222 -10.32 -19.44 -13.15
C SER A 222 -11.18 -18.20 -12.88
N MET A 223 -10.62 -17.00 -13.07
CA MET A 223 -11.29 -15.72 -12.82
C MET A 223 -11.87 -15.08 -14.10
N PHE A 224 -11.65 -15.66 -15.27
CA PHE A 224 -12.26 -15.21 -16.53
C PHE A 224 -13.77 -15.40 -16.52
N ARG A 225 -14.52 -14.40 -16.99
CA ARG A 225 -15.99 -14.45 -17.09
C ARG A 225 -16.41 -13.95 -18.47
N ALA A 226 -17.31 -14.68 -19.15
CA ALA A 226 -17.76 -14.33 -20.49
C ALA A 226 -18.71 -13.11 -20.53
N ARG A 227 -19.48 -12.89 -19.45
CA ARG A 227 -20.58 -11.91 -19.42
C ARG A 227 -20.19 -10.48 -19.87
N PRO A 228 -19.07 -9.88 -19.44
CA PRO A 228 -18.71 -8.51 -19.83
C PRO A 228 -18.51 -8.32 -21.34
N PHE A 229 -18.08 -9.36 -22.06
CA PHE A 229 -17.87 -9.32 -23.51
C PHE A 229 -19.18 -9.39 -24.30
N LEU A 230 -20.20 -10.05 -23.73
CA LEU A 230 -21.50 -10.24 -24.38
C LEU A 230 -22.37 -8.98 -24.32
N VAL A 231 -22.14 -8.12 -23.33
CA VAL A 231 -22.95 -6.91 -23.15
C VAL A 231 -22.53 -5.86 -24.19
N GLY A 232 -23.43 -5.61 -25.14
CA GLY A 232 -23.25 -4.65 -26.23
C GLY A 232 -22.21 -5.08 -27.26
N ALA A 233 -22.07 -6.39 -27.51
CA ALA A 233 -21.36 -6.88 -28.69
C ALA A 233 -22.31 -6.84 -29.89
N GLU A 234 -22.09 -5.88 -30.78
CA GLU A 234 -22.91 -5.65 -31.97
C GLU A 234 -21.99 -5.50 -33.19
N GLY A 235 -22.51 -5.81 -34.38
CA GLY A 235 -21.71 -5.81 -35.60
C GLY A 235 -20.63 -6.90 -35.60
N GLU A 236 -19.57 -6.71 -36.37
CA GLU A 236 -18.44 -7.65 -36.40
C GLU A 236 -17.65 -7.55 -35.08
N VAL A 237 -17.22 -8.68 -34.51
CA VAL A 237 -16.45 -8.68 -33.25
C VAL A 237 -15.01 -9.06 -33.52
N VAL A 238 -14.07 -8.28 -33.00
CA VAL A 238 -12.63 -8.58 -33.02
C VAL A 238 -12.16 -8.81 -31.59
N ILE A 239 -11.43 -9.90 -31.33
CA ILE A 239 -10.81 -10.21 -30.03
C ILE A 239 -9.30 -10.29 -30.22
N ASP A 240 -8.58 -9.31 -29.69
CA ASP A 240 -7.13 -9.21 -29.67
C ASP A 240 -6.55 -9.86 -28.40
N LEU A 241 -5.65 -10.82 -28.63
CA LEU A 241 -5.05 -11.69 -27.62
C LEU A 241 -3.55 -11.45 -27.43
N ALA A 242 -3.00 -10.38 -28.02
CA ALA A 242 -1.57 -10.10 -27.99
C ALA A 242 -0.99 -9.97 -26.57
N GLU A 243 -1.80 -9.48 -25.64
CA GLU A 243 -1.43 -9.25 -24.23
C GLU A 243 -2.03 -10.31 -23.27
N VAL A 244 -2.47 -11.46 -23.81
CA VAL A 244 -2.82 -12.61 -22.98
C VAL A 244 -1.54 -13.32 -22.57
N GLU A 245 -1.23 -13.29 -21.27
CA GLU A 245 0.01 -13.85 -20.73
C GLU A 245 -0.06 -15.37 -20.60
N ARG A 246 -1.23 -15.89 -20.19
CA ARG A 246 -1.44 -17.30 -19.87
C ARG A 246 -2.91 -17.69 -20.08
N PHE A 247 -3.12 -18.90 -20.57
CA PHE A 247 -4.41 -19.55 -20.69
C PHE A 247 -4.40 -20.85 -19.86
N ASP A 248 -5.27 -20.94 -18.85
CA ASP A 248 -5.34 -22.11 -17.98
C ASP A 248 -6.56 -22.99 -18.31
N PRO A 249 -6.50 -24.31 -18.09
CA PRO A 249 -7.62 -25.22 -18.32
C PRO A 249 -8.94 -24.82 -17.64
N LEU A 250 -8.86 -24.12 -16.50
CA LEU A 250 -10.06 -23.63 -15.78
C LEU A 250 -10.79 -22.49 -16.51
N GLY A 251 -10.08 -21.67 -17.31
CA GLY A 251 -10.65 -20.59 -18.12
C GLY A 251 -11.28 -21.09 -19.43
N HIS A 252 -10.87 -22.28 -19.88
CA HIS A 252 -11.32 -22.90 -21.13
C HIS A 252 -12.84 -22.95 -21.28
N ARG A 253 -13.55 -23.36 -20.21
CA ARG A 253 -15.01 -23.50 -20.25
C ARG A 253 -15.72 -22.17 -20.51
N GLU A 254 -15.31 -21.11 -19.82
CA GLU A 254 -15.91 -19.79 -19.97
C GLU A 254 -15.49 -19.12 -21.28
N TRP A 255 -14.26 -19.35 -21.75
CA TRP A 255 -13.80 -18.94 -23.09
C TRP A 255 -14.62 -19.58 -24.21
N ARG A 256 -14.81 -20.90 -24.16
CA ARG A 256 -15.63 -21.64 -25.12
C ARG A 256 -17.08 -21.14 -25.12
N ARG A 257 -17.63 -20.85 -23.93
CA ARG A 257 -18.96 -20.27 -23.77
C ARG A 257 -19.05 -18.89 -24.43
N LEU A 258 -18.07 -18.02 -24.18
CA LEU A 258 -18.00 -16.70 -24.79
C LEU A 258 -18.08 -16.78 -26.32
N LEU A 259 -17.17 -17.53 -26.94
CA LEU A 259 -17.09 -17.62 -28.40
C LEU A 259 -18.35 -18.22 -29.01
N LYS A 260 -18.91 -19.26 -28.38
CA LYS A 260 -20.16 -19.87 -28.84
C LYS A 260 -21.33 -18.89 -28.78
N THR A 261 -21.42 -18.08 -27.72
CA THR A 261 -22.50 -17.10 -27.58
C THR A 261 -22.32 -15.93 -28.53
N LEU A 262 -21.10 -15.38 -28.68
CA LEU A 262 -20.81 -14.32 -29.65
C LEU A 262 -21.11 -14.78 -31.07
N ALA A 263 -20.60 -15.94 -31.49
CA ALA A 263 -20.81 -16.47 -32.84
C ALA A 263 -22.30 -16.67 -33.19
N ALA A 264 -23.16 -16.87 -32.18
CA ALA A 264 -24.61 -16.97 -32.38
C ALA A 264 -25.32 -15.59 -32.45
N GLN A 265 -24.69 -14.52 -31.95
CA GLN A 265 -25.29 -13.19 -31.82
C GLN A 265 -24.77 -12.20 -32.87
N VAL A 266 -23.53 -12.37 -33.34
CA VAL A 266 -22.87 -11.44 -34.25
C VAL A 266 -22.55 -12.08 -35.60
N PRO A 267 -22.51 -11.28 -36.70
CA PRO A 267 -22.22 -11.79 -38.04
C PRO A 267 -20.86 -12.48 -38.16
N ALA A 268 -19.82 -12.01 -37.45
CA ALA A 268 -18.48 -12.59 -37.47
C ALA A 268 -17.72 -12.33 -36.17
N VAL A 269 -16.87 -13.27 -35.78
CA VAL A 269 -15.91 -13.14 -34.67
C VAL A 269 -14.50 -13.40 -35.22
N THR A 270 -13.60 -12.43 -35.08
CA THR A 270 -12.21 -12.53 -35.56
C THR A 270 -11.25 -12.53 -34.38
N LEU A 271 -10.44 -13.58 -34.24
CA LEU A 271 -9.37 -13.67 -33.26
C LEU A 271 -8.06 -13.14 -33.85
N VAL A 272 -7.33 -12.32 -33.08
CA VAL A 272 -6.09 -11.68 -33.51
C VAL A 272 -4.99 -12.00 -32.50
N ASP A 273 -3.77 -12.25 -32.99
CA ASP A 273 -2.59 -12.57 -32.18
C ASP A 273 -2.80 -13.74 -31.23
N VAL A 274 -3.36 -14.83 -31.77
CA VAL A 274 -3.47 -16.10 -31.03
C VAL A 274 -2.08 -16.56 -30.63
N ASN A 275 -1.85 -16.77 -29.33
CA ASN A 275 -0.56 -17.20 -28.80
C ASN A 275 -0.50 -18.74 -28.60
N GLU A 276 0.70 -19.24 -28.30
CA GLU A 276 0.93 -20.67 -28.06
C GLU A 276 0.09 -21.24 -26.91
N SER A 277 -0.14 -20.45 -25.85
CA SER A 277 -0.93 -20.88 -24.70
C SER A 277 -2.37 -21.22 -25.10
N LEU A 278 -3.00 -20.40 -25.95
CA LEU A 278 -4.34 -20.66 -26.46
C LEU A 278 -4.36 -21.83 -27.46
N LEU A 279 -3.35 -21.95 -28.31
CA LEU A 279 -3.22 -23.09 -29.23
C LEU A 279 -3.15 -24.42 -28.47
N THR A 280 -2.42 -24.43 -27.34
CA THR A 280 -2.25 -25.61 -26.50
C THR A 280 -3.52 -25.96 -25.73
N HIS A 281 -4.21 -24.97 -25.16
CA HIS A 281 -5.28 -25.22 -24.19
C HIS A 281 -6.70 -25.00 -24.71
N ALA A 282 -6.88 -24.39 -25.88
CA ALA A 282 -8.21 -24.02 -26.40
C ALA A 282 -8.35 -24.16 -27.92
N SER A 283 -7.57 -25.04 -28.55
CA SER A 283 -7.60 -25.30 -29.99
C SER A 283 -8.97 -25.71 -30.56
N ASP A 284 -9.80 -26.35 -29.74
CA ASP A 284 -11.19 -26.72 -30.05
C ASP A 284 -12.14 -25.51 -30.18
N SER A 285 -11.65 -24.31 -29.91
CA SER A 285 -12.41 -23.07 -30.01
C SER A 285 -12.53 -22.57 -31.45
N PHE A 286 -11.55 -22.88 -32.31
CA PHE A 286 -11.45 -22.30 -33.65
C PHE A 286 -12.48 -22.86 -34.64
N ASN A 287 -13.10 -24.00 -34.32
CA ASN A 287 -14.11 -24.65 -35.14
C ASN A 287 -15.49 -24.71 -34.46
N LEU A 288 -15.70 -23.90 -33.41
CA LEU A 288 -16.97 -23.81 -32.67
C LEU A 288 -18.14 -23.36 -33.54
N ALA A 289 -17.88 -22.48 -34.50
CA ALA A 289 -18.86 -21.93 -35.42
C ALA A 289 -18.19 -21.53 -36.73
N ARG A 290 -18.96 -21.45 -37.81
CA ARG A 290 -18.44 -21.17 -39.17
C ARG A 290 -18.03 -19.71 -39.39
N ASN A 291 -18.45 -18.81 -38.52
CA ASN A 291 -18.17 -17.38 -38.57
C ASN A 291 -17.08 -16.95 -37.57
N ILE A 292 -16.28 -17.91 -37.05
CA ILE A 292 -15.09 -17.63 -36.24
C ILE A 292 -13.86 -17.70 -37.15
N ALA A 293 -13.19 -16.56 -37.33
CA ALA A 293 -11.96 -16.42 -38.09
C ALA A 293 -10.76 -16.24 -37.16
N VAL A 294 -9.57 -16.65 -37.60
CA VAL A 294 -8.30 -16.30 -36.95
C VAL A 294 -7.47 -15.51 -37.95
N TRP A 295 -7.16 -14.26 -37.60
CA TRP A 295 -6.42 -13.33 -38.47
C TRP A 295 -4.91 -13.55 -38.38
N SER A 296 -4.38 -13.74 -37.17
CA SER A 296 -2.93 -13.78 -36.92
C SER A 296 -2.58 -14.64 -35.71
N VAL A 297 -1.33 -15.09 -35.69
CA VAL A 297 -0.69 -15.79 -34.57
C VAL A 297 0.46 -14.94 -34.03
N LEU A 298 0.62 -14.91 -32.70
CA LEU A 298 1.72 -14.21 -32.05
C LEU A 298 2.93 -15.14 -31.92
N VAL A 299 4.02 -14.82 -32.63
CA VAL A 299 5.23 -15.65 -32.74
C VAL A 299 6.35 -15.04 -31.91
N PRO A 300 6.94 -15.75 -30.93
CA PRO A 300 8.09 -15.26 -30.18
C PRO A 300 9.39 -15.39 -31.00
N TYR A 301 10.11 -14.28 -31.17
CA TYR A 301 11.44 -14.26 -31.79
C TYR A 301 12.50 -14.00 -30.73
N HIS A 302 13.45 -14.92 -30.60
CA HIS A 302 14.58 -14.85 -29.68
C HIS A 302 15.84 -14.30 -30.37
N CYS A 303 16.41 -13.23 -29.84
CA CYS A 303 17.63 -12.62 -30.34
C CYS A 303 18.86 -13.42 -29.91
N LEU A 304 19.72 -13.75 -30.87
CA LEU A 304 20.92 -14.56 -30.65
C LEU A 304 22.05 -13.79 -29.97
N GLU A 305 22.04 -12.46 -30.05
CA GLU A 305 23.10 -11.59 -29.56
C GLU A 305 22.82 -11.06 -28.15
N CYS A 306 21.61 -10.58 -27.88
CA CYS A 306 21.25 -10.00 -26.58
C CYS A 306 20.31 -10.86 -25.73
N GLY A 307 19.86 -12.01 -26.25
CA GLY A 307 18.99 -12.94 -25.53
C GLY A 307 17.55 -12.44 -25.29
N ARG A 308 17.16 -11.29 -25.84
CA ARG A 308 15.78 -10.77 -25.70
C ARG A 308 14.82 -11.53 -26.60
N THR A 309 13.61 -11.76 -26.10
CA THR A 309 12.50 -12.29 -26.89
C THR A 309 11.49 -11.19 -27.18
N SER A 310 11.13 -11.01 -28.45
CA SER A 310 10.12 -10.06 -28.91
C SER A 310 9.02 -10.80 -29.68
N PRO A 311 7.74 -10.66 -29.28
CA PRO A 311 6.64 -11.25 -30.02
C PRO A 311 6.34 -10.45 -31.30
N HIS A 312 6.05 -11.14 -32.40
CA HIS A 312 5.61 -10.55 -33.66
C HIS A 312 4.30 -11.17 -34.14
N SER A 313 3.40 -10.31 -34.60
CA SER A 313 2.13 -10.71 -35.21
C SER A 313 2.39 -11.26 -36.62
N GLN A 314 2.11 -12.54 -36.83
CA GLN A 314 2.19 -13.19 -38.14
C GLN A 314 0.78 -13.39 -38.70
N LEU A 315 0.52 -12.78 -39.87
CA LEU A 315 -0.76 -12.94 -40.58
C LEU A 315 -0.93 -14.39 -41.07
N LEU A 316 -2.14 -14.92 -40.94
CA LEU A 316 -2.55 -16.20 -41.50
C LEU A 316 -3.28 -15.97 -42.82
N GLU A 317 -2.64 -16.34 -43.93
CA GLU A 317 -3.27 -16.25 -45.24
C GLU A 317 -4.08 -17.51 -45.57
N ALA A 318 -5.33 -17.32 -45.97
CA ALA A 318 -6.20 -18.42 -46.38
C ALA A 318 -5.58 -19.21 -47.55
N GLY A 319 -5.43 -20.52 -47.39
CA GLY A 319 -4.89 -21.42 -48.42
C GLY A 319 -3.36 -21.48 -48.51
N LYS A 320 -2.61 -20.72 -47.69
CA LYS A 320 -1.14 -20.83 -47.61
C LYS A 320 -0.72 -21.53 -46.32
N TRP A 321 -0.52 -22.85 -46.41
CA TRP A 321 -0.08 -23.69 -45.28
C TRP A 321 1.18 -24.51 -45.63
N PRO A 322 2.17 -24.63 -44.72
CA PRO A 322 2.28 -23.94 -43.44
C PRO A 322 2.54 -22.43 -43.61
N PRO A 323 2.19 -21.58 -42.63
CA PRO A 323 2.54 -20.17 -42.67
C PRO A 323 4.06 -20.02 -42.72
N ARG A 324 4.53 -19.06 -43.51
CA ARG A 324 5.95 -18.70 -43.58
C ARG A 324 6.20 -17.60 -42.57
N PHE A 325 7.17 -17.84 -41.69
CA PHE A 325 7.66 -16.83 -40.77
C PHE A 325 8.70 -15.98 -41.47
N GLU A 326 8.56 -14.67 -41.36
CA GLU A 326 9.54 -13.73 -41.90
C GLU A 326 10.78 -13.67 -41.00
N ASP A 327 11.91 -13.25 -41.58
CA ASP A 327 13.09 -12.95 -40.79
C ASP A 327 12.90 -11.61 -40.08
N HIS A 328 13.12 -11.60 -38.76
CA HIS A 328 13.04 -10.38 -37.95
C HIS A 328 14.41 -10.03 -37.36
N VAL A 329 14.67 -8.73 -37.26
CA VAL A 329 15.83 -8.19 -36.55
C VAL A 329 15.42 -7.76 -35.14
N CYS A 330 16.33 -7.91 -34.19
CA CYS A 330 16.07 -7.52 -32.82
C CYS A 330 15.85 -6.01 -32.73
N PRO A 331 14.70 -5.52 -32.24
CA PRO A 331 14.44 -4.08 -32.15
C PRO A 331 15.36 -3.36 -31.16
N ALA A 332 16.01 -4.10 -30.25
CA ALA A 332 16.88 -3.53 -29.23
C ALA A 332 18.34 -3.37 -29.68
N CYS A 333 18.84 -4.28 -30.52
CA CYS A 333 20.28 -4.32 -30.86
C CYS A 333 20.56 -4.49 -32.36
N GLY A 334 19.55 -4.72 -33.20
CA GLY A 334 19.69 -4.99 -34.63
C GLY A 334 20.21 -6.40 -34.97
N GLY A 335 20.45 -7.24 -33.97
CA GLY A 335 20.94 -8.62 -34.14
C GLY A 335 19.92 -9.58 -34.76
N ALA A 336 20.39 -10.74 -35.21
CA ALA A 336 19.55 -11.77 -35.80
C ALA A 336 18.63 -12.41 -34.77
N THR A 337 17.40 -12.70 -35.17
CA THR A 337 16.43 -13.41 -34.32
C THR A 337 16.07 -14.77 -34.92
N ARG A 338 15.68 -15.70 -34.05
CA ARG A 338 15.11 -16.99 -34.44
C ARG A 338 13.78 -17.20 -33.73
N ASN A 339 12.81 -17.79 -34.42
CA ASN A 339 11.65 -18.39 -33.76
C ASN A 339 11.76 -19.91 -33.85
N GLU A 340 11.35 -20.59 -32.79
CA GLU A 340 11.37 -22.06 -32.70
C GLU A 340 9.96 -22.66 -32.85
N VAL A 341 8.98 -21.85 -33.30
CA VAL A 341 7.60 -22.30 -33.47
C VAL A 341 7.53 -23.30 -34.61
N VAL A 342 7.36 -24.57 -34.28
CA VAL A 342 7.19 -25.64 -35.25
C VAL A 342 5.78 -25.64 -35.84
N ALA A 343 5.66 -25.92 -37.14
CA ALA A 343 4.37 -25.92 -37.85
C ALA A 343 3.30 -26.84 -37.23
N SER A 344 3.72 -27.88 -36.48
CA SER A 344 2.81 -28.77 -35.76
C SER A 344 2.01 -28.05 -34.66
N VAL A 345 2.60 -27.07 -33.97
CA VAL A 345 1.90 -26.27 -32.94
C VAL A 345 0.76 -25.45 -33.56
N LEU A 346 0.92 -25.03 -34.80
CA LEU A 346 -0.08 -24.23 -35.50
C LEU A 346 -1.20 -25.07 -36.14
N THR A 347 -1.03 -26.39 -36.27
CA THR A 347 -1.96 -27.27 -36.99
C THR A 347 -3.44 -27.09 -36.62
N PRO A 348 -3.82 -26.80 -35.36
CA PRO A 348 -5.22 -26.51 -35.01
C PRO A 348 -5.84 -25.33 -35.80
N LEU A 349 -5.04 -24.35 -36.22
CA LEU A 349 -5.47 -23.19 -36.98
C LEU A 349 -5.87 -23.52 -38.42
N GLN A 350 -5.46 -24.67 -38.97
CA GLN A 350 -5.90 -25.12 -40.31
C GLN A 350 -7.43 -25.26 -40.41
N LYS A 351 -8.11 -25.44 -39.27
CA LYS A 351 -9.57 -25.56 -39.20
C LYS A 351 -10.27 -24.20 -39.14
N ALA A 352 -9.53 -23.12 -38.88
CA ALA A 352 -10.02 -21.76 -38.74
C ALA A 352 -10.10 -21.03 -40.09
N ASN A 353 -10.85 -21.58 -41.06
CA ASN A 353 -10.86 -21.09 -42.44
C ASN A 353 -11.95 -20.04 -42.74
N ALA A 354 -12.60 -19.48 -41.72
CA ALA A 354 -13.58 -18.43 -41.95
C ALA A 354 -12.87 -17.17 -42.49
N PRO A 355 -13.39 -16.53 -43.55
CA PRO A 355 -12.81 -15.30 -44.05
C PRO A 355 -12.99 -14.19 -43.02
N THR A 356 -11.97 -13.36 -42.83
CA THR A 356 -12.09 -12.17 -41.99
C THR A 356 -12.79 -11.06 -42.78
N PRO A 357 -13.86 -10.45 -42.26
CA PRO A 357 -14.55 -9.37 -42.96
C PRO A 357 -13.67 -8.13 -43.19
N ALA A 358 -14.00 -7.35 -44.22
CA ALA A 358 -13.18 -6.20 -44.63
C ALA A 358 -13.12 -5.07 -43.59
N ALA A 359 -14.21 -4.83 -42.84
CA ALA A 359 -14.22 -3.79 -41.79
C ALA A 359 -13.34 -4.20 -40.60
N SER A 360 -13.46 -5.45 -40.15
CA SER A 360 -12.54 -6.05 -39.16
C SER A 360 -11.08 -5.97 -39.61
N ALA A 361 -10.76 -6.40 -40.84
CA ALA A 361 -9.41 -6.36 -41.40
C ALA A 361 -8.81 -4.93 -41.40
N LYS A 362 -9.60 -3.94 -41.82
CA LYS A 362 -9.20 -2.53 -41.84
C LYS A 362 -8.92 -2.00 -40.43
N LEU A 363 -9.77 -2.31 -39.46
CA LEU A 363 -9.58 -1.89 -38.07
C LEU A 363 -8.33 -2.55 -37.46
N ILE A 364 -8.13 -3.84 -37.70
CA ILE A 364 -6.95 -4.58 -37.20
C ILE A 364 -5.65 -3.96 -37.72
N ALA A 365 -5.61 -3.59 -39.00
CA ALA A 365 -4.44 -2.94 -39.61
C ALA A 365 -4.11 -1.56 -39.01
N GLN A 366 -5.11 -0.88 -38.40
CA GLN A 366 -4.98 0.46 -37.81
C GLN A 366 -5.06 0.45 -36.28
N ARG A 367 -5.02 -0.73 -35.66
CA ARG A 367 -5.40 -0.92 -34.25
C ARG A 367 -4.58 -0.09 -33.27
N ASP A 368 -3.27 0.03 -33.47
CA ASP A 368 -2.39 0.74 -32.54
C ASP A 368 -2.70 2.25 -32.49
N GLU A 369 -3.00 2.83 -33.65
CA GLU A 369 -3.41 4.23 -33.75
C GLU A 369 -4.79 4.46 -33.15
N VAL A 370 -5.75 3.57 -33.44
CA VAL A 370 -7.12 3.67 -32.93
C VAL A 370 -7.17 3.48 -31.41
N LEU A 371 -6.43 2.51 -30.85
CA LEU A 371 -6.31 2.29 -29.41
C LEU A 371 -5.67 3.48 -28.72
N SER A 372 -4.60 4.04 -29.29
CA SER A 372 -3.92 5.20 -28.72
C SER A 372 -4.82 6.42 -28.63
N ARG A 373 -5.60 6.70 -29.69
CA ARG A 373 -6.58 7.80 -29.69
C ARG A 373 -7.71 7.55 -28.70
N ALA A 374 -8.28 6.35 -28.67
CA ALA A 374 -9.37 6.02 -27.75
C ALA A 374 -8.95 6.10 -26.27
N LEU A 375 -7.70 5.75 -25.93
CA LEU A 375 -7.16 5.94 -24.59
C LEU A 375 -6.96 7.42 -24.25
N ALA A 376 -6.51 8.23 -25.21
CA ALA A 376 -6.42 9.68 -25.02
C ALA A 376 -7.81 10.32 -24.80
N ASP A 377 -8.80 9.91 -25.58
CA ASP A 377 -10.19 10.39 -25.47
C ASP A 377 -10.86 9.93 -24.18
N ALA A 378 -10.62 8.69 -23.73
CA ALA A 378 -11.14 8.17 -22.45
C ALA A 378 -10.54 8.91 -21.24
N ASN A 379 -9.26 9.29 -21.30
CA ASN A 379 -8.62 10.12 -20.27
C ASN A 379 -9.19 11.55 -20.27
N ALA A 380 -9.54 12.09 -21.43
CA ALA A 380 -10.22 13.38 -21.56
C ALA A 380 -11.69 13.34 -21.07
N ALA A 381 -12.40 12.23 -21.33
CA ALA A 381 -13.79 12.01 -20.90
C ALA A 381 -13.91 11.71 -19.39
N GLN A 382 -12.96 10.97 -18.80
CA GLN A 382 -12.89 10.77 -17.34
C GLN A 382 -12.61 12.06 -16.57
N ALA A 383 -12.01 13.06 -17.20
CA ALA A 383 -11.89 14.41 -16.65
C ALA A 383 -13.21 15.20 -16.66
N GLY A 384 -14.19 14.80 -17.50
CA GLY A 384 -15.50 15.45 -17.63
C GLY A 384 -16.65 14.79 -16.84
N GLU A 385 -16.62 13.47 -16.61
CA GLU A 385 -17.77 12.72 -16.06
C GLU A 385 -17.69 12.37 -14.56
N SER A 386 -16.66 12.80 -13.82
CA SER A 386 -16.63 12.65 -12.34
C SER A 386 -17.55 13.64 -11.60
N ALA A 387 -18.38 14.40 -12.31
CA ALA A 387 -19.36 15.32 -11.76
C ALA A 387 -20.76 14.69 -11.77
N THR A 388 -21.05 13.75 -10.84
CA THR A 388 -22.40 13.47 -10.27
C THR A 388 -22.39 12.23 -9.36
N ALA A 389 -21.63 12.27 -8.26
CA ALA A 389 -21.93 11.50 -7.05
C ALA A 389 -21.23 12.11 -5.84
N SER A 390 -21.90 13.12 -5.25
CA SER A 390 -21.72 13.67 -3.90
C SER A 390 -20.33 13.54 -3.24
N LEU A 391 -19.42 14.42 -3.63
CA LEU A 391 -18.62 15.30 -2.76
C LEU A 391 -18.34 16.53 -3.64
N SER A 392 -18.68 17.73 -3.15
CA SER A 392 -18.50 18.98 -3.89
C SER A 392 -17.03 19.15 -4.31
N THR A 393 -16.81 19.46 -5.58
CA THR A 393 -15.52 19.43 -6.30
C THR A 393 -14.53 20.53 -5.94
N ASP A 394 -14.70 21.24 -4.83
CA ASP A 394 -13.74 22.24 -4.34
C ASP A 394 -12.90 21.77 -3.12
N ASP A 395 -13.07 20.53 -2.64
CA ASP A 395 -12.42 20.06 -1.40
C ASP A 395 -11.28 19.04 -1.58
N THR A 396 -10.98 18.57 -2.81
CA THR A 396 -9.92 17.56 -3.02
C THR A 396 -8.51 18.16 -2.92
N ILE A 397 -8.39 19.45 -3.20
CA ILE A 397 -7.15 20.21 -3.13
C ILE A 397 -7.42 21.48 -2.32
N LEU A 398 -6.76 21.60 -1.17
CA LEU A 398 -6.81 22.79 -0.34
C LEU A 398 -5.46 23.52 -0.48
N GLY A 399 -5.40 24.47 -1.41
CA GLY A 399 -4.17 25.17 -1.76
C GLY A 399 -3.10 24.21 -2.30
N LYS A 400 -1.97 24.07 -1.59
CA LYS A 400 -0.87 23.14 -1.95
C LYS A 400 -1.04 21.72 -1.41
N TYR A 401 -2.17 21.43 -0.77
CA TYR A 401 -2.41 20.15 -0.11
C TYR A 401 -3.48 19.34 -0.83
N LYS A 402 -3.14 18.11 -1.19
CA LYS A 402 -4.08 17.14 -1.74
C LYS A 402 -4.63 16.28 -0.61
N ILE A 403 -5.94 16.36 -0.36
CA ILE A 403 -6.58 15.56 0.69
C ILE A 403 -6.58 14.09 0.26
N VAL A 404 -6.14 13.21 1.17
CA VAL A 404 -6.10 11.75 0.94
C VAL A 404 -7.31 11.09 1.57
N ARG A 405 -7.56 11.34 2.87
CA ARG A 405 -8.71 10.80 3.60
C ARG A 405 -8.97 11.56 4.90
N ARG A 406 -10.18 11.45 5.44
CA ARG A 406 -10.49 11.96 6.78
C ARG A 406 -9.89 11.05 7.87
N LEU A 407 -9.23 11.65 8.86
CA LEU A 407 -8.69 10.99 10.06
C LEU A 407 -9.69 11.03 11.22
N SER A 408 -10.36 12.18 11.40
CA SER A 408 -11.33 12.38 12.48
C SER A 408 -12.35 13.43 12.08
N ALA A 409 -13.56 13.34 12.65
CA ALA A 409 -14.58 14.38 12.59
C ALA A 409 -14.98 14.71 14.04
N GLY A 410 -14.54 15.88 14.52
CA GLY A 410 -14.89 16.39 15.85
C GLY A 410 -15.94 17.50 15.75
N GLY A 411 -16.49 17.94 16.89
CA GLY A 411 -17.60 18.91 16.92
C GLY A 411 -17.30 20.29 16.34
N MET A 412 -16.03 20.73 16.29
CA MET A 412 -15.63 22.05 15.76
C MET A 412 -14.81 21.97 14.46
N ALA A 413 -14.11 20.86 14.24
CA ALA A 413 -13.19 20.72 13.13
C ALA A 413 -13.10 19.25 12.66
N GLU A 414 -12.75 19.08 11.39
CA GLU A 414 -12.39 17.81 10.79
C GLU A 414 -10.88 17.74 10.63
N VAL A 415 -10.29 16.57 10.83
CA VAL A 415 -8.87 16.33 10.57
C VAL A 415 -8.75 15.37 9.39
N PHE A 416 -7.91 15.71 8.43
CA PHE A 416 -7.64 14.93 7.24
C PHE A 416 -6.16 14.56 7.15
N LEU A 417 -5.87 13.36 6.66
CA LEU A 417 -4.58 13.05 6.10
C LEU A 417 -4.52 13.68 4.71
N ALA A 418 -3.49 14.45 4.44
CA ALA A 418 -3.24 15.08 3.16
C ALA A 418 -1.78 14.94 2.75
N LYS A 419 -1.49 15.23 1.49
CA LYS A 419 -0.14 15.32 0.94
C LYS A 419 0.14 16.76 0.56
N GLN A 420 1.19 17.35 1.11
CA GLN A 420 1.75 18.58 0.59
C GLN A 420 2.46 18.26 -0.73
N VAL A 421 2.06 18.92 -1.82
CA VAL A 421 2.67 18.76 -3.14
C VAL A 421 3.64 19.93 -3.37
N GLY A 422 4.91 19.62 -3.61
CA GLY A 422 5.98 20.57 -3.86
C GLY A 422 6.59 20.45 -5.27
N ILE A 423 7.61 21.25 -5.53
CA ILE A 423 8.36 21.26 -6.81
C ILE A 423 8.99 19.87 -7.04
N GLY A 424 9.03 19.41 -8.30
CA GLY A 424 9.72 18.17 -8.68
C GLY A 424 9.03 16.88 -8.20
N GLY A 425 7.74 16.94 -7.87
CA GLY A 425 6.98 15.76 -7.39
C GLY A 425 7.23 15.42 -5.92
N PHE A 426 7.79 16.35 -5.13
CA PHE A 426 7.92 16.18 -3.69
C PHE A 426 6.53 16.04 -3.05
N GLU A 427 6.31 14.93 -2.33
CA GLU A 427 5.10 14.70 -1.53
C GLU A 427 5.48 14.50 -0.07
N LYS A 428 4.87 15.27 0.84
CA LYS A 428 5.02 15.08 2.30
C LYS A 428 3.67 14.86 2.95
N PRO A 429 3.47 13.79 3.74
CA PRO A 429 2.22 13.60 4.48
C PRO A 429 2.07 14.65 5.57
N VAL A 430 0.88 15.21 5.69
CA VAL A 430 0.50 16.22 6.68
C VAL A 430 -0.89 15.91 7.24
N ALA A 431 -1.15 16.35 8.47
CA ALA A 431 -2.49 16.37 9.04
C ALA A 431 -3.10 17.76 8.82
N LEU A 432 -4.23 17.84 8.11
CA LEU A 432 -4.99 19.07 7.90
C LEU A 432 -6.19 19.12 8.82
N LYS A 433 -6.18 20.02 9.79
CA LYS A 433 -7.34 20.36 10.61
C LYS A 433 -8.10 21.49 9.93
N ARG A 434 -9.39 21.31 9.66
CA ARG A 434 -10.25 22.26 8.94
C ARG A 434 -11.52 22.51 9.76
N ILE A 435 -11.95 23.77 9.88
CA ILE A 435 -13.23 24.09 10.53
C ILE A 435 -14.38 23.49 9.70
N GLN A 436 -15.39 22.92 10.37
CA GLN A 436 -16.57 22.43 9.65
C GLN A 436 -17.30 23.59 8.95
N ARG A 437 -17.67 23.40 7.67
CA ARG A 437 -18.34 24.44 6.86
C ARG A 437 -19.58 25.02 7.54
N GLN A 438 -20.35 24.19 8.24
CA GLN A 438 -21.57 24.57 8.96
C GLN A 438 -21.34 25.59 10.10
N LEU A 439 -20.12 25.64 10.64
CA LEU A 439 -19.75 26.54 11.74
C LEU A 439 -19.22 27.89 11.25
N LEU A 440 -18.81 27.98 9.98
CA LEU A 440 -18.30 29.23 9.37
C LEU A 440 -19.40 30.30 9.26
N GLU A 441 -20.65 29.89 9.11
CA GLU A 441 -21.79 30.79 8.91
C GLU A 441 -22.52 31.16 10.22
N THR A 442 -22.34 30.39 11.29
CA THR A 442 -23.16 30.49 12.51
C THR A 442 -22.39 30.77 13.79
N ARG A 443 -21.06 30.64 13.83
CA ARG A 443 -20.28 30.73 15.08
C ARG A 443 -18.92 31.43 14.92
N HIS A 444 -18.92 32.77 14.89
CA HIS A 444 -17.68 33.59 14.89
C HIS A 444 -16.68 33.20 15.99
N LEU A 445 -17.18 32.80 17.17
CA LEU A 445 -16.35 32.34 18.28
C LEU A 445 -15.51 31.08 17.96
N ALA A 446 -16.02 30.16 17.14
CA ALA A 446 -15.30 28.94 16.75
C ALA A 446 -14.10 29.26 15.85
N ILE A 447 -14.25 30.27 14.98
CA ILE A 447 -13.17 30.78 14.13
C ILE A 447 -12.07 31.43 14.99
N ASP A 448 -12.45 32.29 15.94
CA ASP A 448 -11.49 32.95 16.83
C ASP A 448 -10.70 31.94 17.68
N MET A 449 -11.38 30.92 18.19
CA MET A 449 -10.75 29.84 18.96
C MET A 449 -9.76 29.03 18.10
N PHE A 450 -10.13 28.69 16.87
CA PHE A 450 -9.28 27.97 15.92
C PHE A 450 -8.03 28.78 15.54
N LEU A 451 -8.20 30.07 15.23
CA LEU A 451 -7.07 30.96 14.91
C LEU A 451 -6.16 31.18 16.13
N ASN A 452 -6.73 31.22 17.33
CA ASN A 452 -5.94 31.33 18.56
C ASN A 452 -5.15 30.05 18.84
N GLU A 453 -5.74 28.88 18.62
CA GLU A 453 -5.05 27.58 18.68
C GLU A 453 -3.87 27.55 17.70
N ALA A 454 -4.11 27.93 16.43
CA ALA A 454 -3.07 28.03 15.41
C ALA A 454 -1.92 28.97 15.82
N LYS A 455 -2.23 30.15 16.37
CA LYS A 455 -1.24 31.14 16.84
C LYS A 455 -0.39 30.61 17.98
N ILE A 456 -0.98 29.90 18.93
CA ILE A 456 -0.26 29.33 20.07
C ILE A 456 0.61 28.18 19.60
N ALA A 457 0.03 27.21 18.88
CA ALA A 457 0.73 26.03 18.42
C ALA A 457 1.87 26.38 17.45
N GLY A 458 1.71 27.41 16.61
CA GLY A 458 2.78 27.92 15.73
C GLY A 458 3.97 28.56 16.46
N ARG A 459 3.84 28.89 17.75
CA ARG A 459 4.93 29.42 18.58
C ARG A 459 5.65 28.36 19.40
N LEU A 460 5.12 27.13 19.43
CA LEU A 460 5.68 26.03 20.19
C LEU A 460 6.48 25.13 19.26
N THR A 461 7.71 24.81 19.63
CA THR A 461 8.57 23.89 18.86
C THR A 461 9.27 22.97 19.84
N HIS A 462 8.75 21.75 19.94
CA HIS A 462 9.23 20.75 20.88
C HIS A 462 9.04 19.34 20.30
N PRO A 463 9.98 18.39 20.54
CA PRO A 463 9.86 17.02 20.02
C PRO A 463 8.55 16.33 20.45
N ASN A 464 8.02 16.65 21.64
CA ASN A 464 6.78 16.05 22.17
C ASN A 464 5.51 16.88 21.92
N ILE A 465 5.57 17.93 21.09
CA ILE A 465 4.39 18.71 20.66
C ILE A 465 4.23 18.51 19.16
N VAL A 466 3.00 18.33 18.71
CA VAL A 466 2.71 18.27 17.27
C VAL A 466 3.02 19.63 16.62
N GLN A 467 3.93 19.60 15.65
CA GLN A 467 4.38 20.80 14.96
C GLN A 467 3.31 21.31 13.98
N VAL A 468 2.97 22.60 14.10
CA VAL A 468 2.24 23.33 13.07
C VAL A 468 3.19 23.71 11.95
N LEU A 469 2.80 23.37 10.72
CA LEU A 469 3.57 23.64 9.50
C LEU A 469 3.06 24.89 8.79
N ASP A 470 1.74 25.09 8.78
CA ASP A 470 1.11 26.13 7.98
C ASP A 470 -0.30 26.44 8.49
N VAL A 471 -0.78 27.65 8.23
CA VAL A 471 -2.17 28.06 8.46
C VAL A 471 -2.63 28.86 7.25
N GLY A 472 -3.84 28.59 6.76
CA GLY A 472 -4.33 29.27 5.57
C GLY A 472 -5.83 29.24 5.42
N GLU A 473 -6.27 29.93 4.37
CA GLU A 473 -7.66 30.02 3.95
C GLU A 473 -7.73 29.77 2.45
N VAL A 474 -8.60 28.85 2.02
CA VAL A 474 -8.85 28.57 0.60
C VAL A 474 -10.34 28.38 0.41
N GLY A 475 -10.95 29.14 -0.50
CA GLY A 475 -12.38 29.03 -0.79
C GLY A 475 -13.28 29.30 0.43
N GLY A 476 -12.84 30.18 1.35
CA GLY A 476 -13.54 30.47 2.61
C GLY A 476 -13.37 29.41 3.70
N ALA A 477 -12.63 28.32 3.45
CA ALA A 477 -12.34 27.30 4.45
C ALA A 477 -10.98 27.55 5.12
N LEU A 478 -11.00 27.82 6.43
CA LEU A 478 -9.80 27.91 7.26
C LEU A 478 -9.24 26.54 7.58
N TYR A 479 -7.91 26.40 7.48
CA TYR A 479 -7.19 25.19 7.79
C TYR A 479 -5.88 25.43 8.54
N LEU A 480 -5.46 24.39 9.26
CA LEU A 480 -4.20 24.28 9.97
C LEU A 480 -3.50 23.00 9.50
N ALA A 481 -2.35 23.14 8.85
CA ALA A 481 -1.52 22.02 8.47
C ALA A 481 -0.50 21.72 9.57
N MET A 482 -0.44 20.46 9.95
CA MET A 482 0.38 19.95 11.05
C MET A 482 1.21 18.76 10.57
N GLU A 483 2.27 18.44 11.29
CA GLU A 483 2.97 17.17 11.07
C GLU A 483 2.00 16.00 11.23
N TYR A 484 2.08 15.04 10.31
CA TYR A 484 1.34 13.80 10.45
C TYR A 484 2.13 12.84 11.33
N VAL A 485 1.63 12.60 12.55
CA VAL A 485 2.21 11.60 13.46
C VAL A 485 1.59 10.25 13.15
N ARG A 486 2.41 9.34 12.60
CA ARG A 486 1.98 7.97 12.32
C ARG A 486 1.98 7.16 13.63
N GLY A 487 0.80 6.91 14.18
CA GLY A 487 0.64 6.28 15.49
C GLY A 487 -0.82 6.14 15.91
N ARG A 488 -1.02 5.78 17.18
CA ARG A 488 -2.34 5.67 17.81
C ARG A 488 -2.46 6.64 18.97
N ASP A 489 -3.66 7.17 19.18
CA ASP A 489 -3.94 7.94 20.39
C ASP A 489 -3.91 7.04 21.63
N LEU A 490 -3.57 7.59 22.79
CA LEU A 490 -3.42 6.87 24.04
C LEU A 490 -4.75 6.27 24.50
N ARG A 491 -5.89 6.86 24.11
CA ARG A 491 -7.21 6.29 24.39
C ARG A 491 -7.36 4.93 23.72
N ASP A 492 -6.99 4.82 22.44
CA ASP A 492 -7.05 3.56 21.70
C ASP A 492 -6.14 2.50 22.34
N VAL A 493 -4.95 2.91 22.79
CA VAL A 493 -4.03 2.03 23.53
C VAL A 493 -4.65 1.56 24.84
N VAL A 494 -5.20 2.47 25.65
CA VAL A 494 -5.89 2.11 26.91
C VAL A 494 -7.08 1.19 26.66
N LYS A 495 -7.86 1.44 25.60
CA LYS A 495 -9.00 0.60 25.21
C LYS A 495 -8.54 -0.82 24.89
N LYS A 496 -7.43 -0.97 24.16
CA LYS A 496 -6.83 -2.26 23.82
C LYS A 496 -6.27 -3.00 25.04
N LEU A 497 -5.56 -2.30 25.93
CA LEU A 497 -5.06 -2.85 27.20
C LEU A 497 -6.21 -3.38 28.06
N ARG A 498 -7.29 -2.60 28.20
CA ARG A 498 -8.51 -3.03 28.90
C ARG A 498 -9.16 -4.26 28.27
N ALA A 499 -9.31 -4.27 26.94
CA ALA A 499 -9.92 -5.38 26.21
C ALA A 499 -9.13 -6.69 26.38
N THR A 500 -7.80 -6.59 26.41
CA THR A 500 -6.89 -7.74 26.59
C THR A 500 -6.63 -8.08 28.06
N LYS A 501 -7.20 -7.32 29.01
CA LYS A 501 -6.93 -7.43 30.46
C LYS A 501 -5.43 -7.33 30.78
N THR A 502 -4.70 -6.58 29.98
CA THR A 502 -3.28 -6.31 30.18
C THR A 502 -3.10 -4.92 30.76
N MET A 503 -1.99 -4.73 31.44
CA MET A 503 -1.59 -3.47 32.03
C MET A 503 -0.38 -2.93 31.27
N MET A 504 -0.32 -1.61 31.09
CA MET A 504 0.88 -1.00 30.53
C MET A 504 2.04 -1.26 31.50
N PRO A 505 3.20 -1.75 31.03
CA PRO A 505 4.37 -1.86 31.88
C PRO A 505 4.69 -0.51 32.52
N LEU A 506 5.06 -0.51 33.81
CA LEU A 506 5.27 0.73 34.56
C LEU A 506 6.30 1.65 33.89
N GLY A 507 7.37 1.06 33.33
CA GLY A 507 8.39 1.81 32.59
C GLY A 507 7.82 2.59 31.40
N ASP A 508 6.91 1.97 30.65
CA ASP A 508 6.28 2.58 29.48
C ASP A 508 5.27 3.66 29.89
N ALA A 509 4.49 3.41 30.95
CA ALA A 509 3.57 4.40 31.51
C ALA A 509 4.33 5.64 32.00
N CYS A 510 5.43 5.44 32.73
CA CYS A 510 6.30 6.52 33.17
C CYS A 510 6.96 7.25 31.99
N PHE A 511 7.37 6.54 30.94
CA PHE A 511 7.92 7.14 29.74
C PHE A 511 6.89 8.07 29.06
N VAL A 512 5.68 7.58 28.78
CA VAL A 512 4.62 8.39 28.16
C VAL A 512 4.33 9.64 28.99
N VAL A 513 4.16 9.49 30.29
CA VAL A 513 3.86 10.62 31.20
C VAL A 513 5.01 11.61 31.26
N ARG A 514 6.27 11.14 31.27
CA ARG A 514 7.45 12.01 31.23
C ARG A 514 7.48 12.85 29.96
N GLU A 515 7.26 12.24 28.79
CA GLU A 515 7.29 12.95 27.51
C GLU A 515 6.19 14.02 27.42
N VAL A 516 4.98 13.71 27.91
CA VAL A 516 3.88 14.69 27.98
C VAL A 516 4.22 15.81 28.98
N ALA A 517 4.83 15.49 30.12
CA ALA A 517 5.27 16.51 31.08
C ALA A 517 6.32 17.47 30.48
N GLN A 518 7.22 16.97 29.62
CA GLN A 518 8.19 17.80 28.91
C GLN A 518 7.49 18.76 27.93
N ALA A 519 6.48 18.28 27.18
CA ALA A 519 5.66 19.12 26.31
C ALA A 519 4.96 20.24 27.09
N LEU A 520 4.30 19.90 28.20
CA LEU A 520 3.58 20.87 29.04
C LEU A 520 4.53 21.89 29.67
N HIS A 521 5.70 21.43 30.15
CA HIS A 521 6.74 22.31 30.67
C HIS A 521 7.20 23.30 29.60
N HIS A 522 7.52 22.82 28.41
CA HIS A 522 7.93 23.69 27.30
C HIS A 522 6.85 24.72 26.97
N ALA A 523 5.59 24.31 26.85
CA ALA A 523 4.49 25.21 26.51
C ALA A 523 4.31 26.35 27.53
N TYR A 524 4.44 26.03 28.83
CA TYR A 524 4.27 27.01 29.88
C TYR A 524 5.47 27.96 30.03
N TRP A 525 6.69 27.44 29.89
CA TRP A 525 7.92 28.20 30.17
C TRP A 525 8.53 28.89 28.94
N SER A 526 8.10 28.55 27.74
CA SER A 526 8.57 29.20 26.51
C SER A 526 8.29 30.71 26.52
N THR A 527 9.16 31.46 25.85
CA THR A 527 9.07 32.92 25.71
C THR A 527 8.91 33.31 24.25
N ASP A 528 8.18 34.39 23.98
CA ASP A 528 8.15 35.01 22.66
C ASP A 528 9.45 35.80 22.36
N MET A 529 9.53 36.38 21.17
CA MET A 529 10.67 37.17 20.71
C MET A 529 10.92 38.44 21.56
N ALA A 530 9.92 38.90 22.33
CA ALA A 530 10.06 40.00 23.26
C ALA A 530 10.49 39.55 24.67
N GLY A 531 10.80 38.26 24.85
CA GLY A 531 11.18 37.68 26.13
C GLY A 531 9.99 37.49 27.09
N LYS A 532 8.76 37.71 26.64
CA LYS A 532 7.56 37.52 27.47
C LYS A 532 7.19 36.04 27.46
N ARG A 533 6.93 35.49 28.64
CA ARG A 533 6.48 34.10 28.79
C ARG A 533 5.15 33.90 28.06
N LEU A 534 5.06 32.84 27.26
CA LEU A 534 3.84 32.42 26.59
C LEU A 534 2.80 31.93 27.61
N ALA A 535 3.25 31.25 28.68
CA ALA A 535 2.43 30.80 29.81
C ALA A 535 1.20 29.99 29.37
N VAL A 536 1.38 29.15 28.34
CA VAL A 536 0.31 28.35 27.75
C VAL A 536 -0.05 27.23 28.71
N VAL A 537 -1.34 27.15 29.05
CA VAL A 537 -1.95 26.03 29.77
C VAL A 537 -2.79 25.26 28.76
N HIS A 538 -2.62 23.95 28.69
CA HIS A 538 -3.26 23.11 27.68
C HIS A 538 -4.75 22.92 27.95
N ARG A 539 -5.16 22.78 29.22
CA ARG A 539 -6.56 22.65 29.71
C ARG A 539 -7.31 21.42 29.24
N ASP A 540 -6.68 20.58 28.43
CA ASP A 540 -7.30 19.44 27.76
C ASP A 540 -6.33 18.26 27.61
N VAL A 541 -5.55 18.03 28.67
CA VAL A 541 -4.66 16.87 28.72
C VAL A 541 -5.54 15.62 28.91
N SER A 542 -5.68 14.84 27.85
CA SER A 542 -6.50 13.62 27.85
C SER A 542 -5.88 12.55 26.95
N PRO A 543 -6.23 11.26 27.12
CA PRO A 543 -5.70 10.21 26.27
C PRO A 543 -5.99 10.39 24.76
N HIS A 544 -7.00 11.17 24.40
CA HIS A 544 -7.32 11.49 23.00
C HIS A 544 -6.29 12.42 22.34
N ASN A 545 -5.63 13.25 23.16
CA ASN A 545 -4.69 14.27 22.67
C ASN A 545 -3.23 13.82 22.77
N ILE A 546 -2.97 12.57 23.17
CA ILE A 546 -1.61 12.03 23.26
C ILE A 546 -1.48 10.95 22.18
N ILE A 547 -0.64 11.17 21.17
CA ILE A 547 -0.30 10.16 20.17
C ILE A 547 0.98 9.44 20.59
N LEU A 548 0.93 8.11 20.55
CA LEU A 548 2.10 7.24 20.55
C LEU A 548 2.42 6.86 19.11
N SER A 549 3.53 7.38 18.59
CA SER A 549 4.02 7.01 17.28
C SER A 549 4.65 5.62 17.31
N TYR A 550 4.56 4.90 16.18
CA TYR A 550 5.18 3.59 16.04
C TYR A 550 6.70 3.61 16.09
N ASP A 551 7.33 4.78 15.87
CA ASP A 551 8.76 4.98 16.07
C ASP A 551 9.15 5.20 17.55
N GLY A 552 8.18 5.23 18.45
CA GLY A 552 8.35 5.42 19.89
C GLY A 552 8.24 6.88 20.37
N ALA A 553 7.99 7.84 19.48
CA ALA A 553 7.74 9.22 19.87
C ALA A 553 6.38 9.39 20.56
N VAL A 554 6.33 10.28 21.55
CA VAL A 554 5.09 10.69 22.24
C VAL A 554 4.81 12.13 21.90
N LYS A 555 3.64 12.41 21.33
CA LYS A 555 3.27 13.72 20.79
C LYS A 555 1.96 14.20 21.39
N LEU A 556 1.98 15.41 21.94
CA LEU A 556 0.80 16.09 22.47
C LEU A 556 0.15 16.94 21.36
N LEU A 557 -1.14 16.72 21.14
CA LEU A 557 -2.00 17.40 20.17
C LEU A 557 -2.75 18.57 20.82
N ASP A 558 -3.24 19.49 19.99
CA ASP A 558 -4.34 20.42 20.30
C ASP A 558 -4.20 21.16 21.63
N PHE A 559 -3.36 22.20 21.67
CA PHE A 559 -3.31 23.14 22.79
C PHE A 559 -4.62 23.94 22.85
N GLY A 560 -5.61 23.33 23.49
CA GLY A 560 -6.99 23.81 23.55
C GLY A 560 -7.08 25.14 24.29
N VAL A 561 -7.38 26.22 23.57
CA VAL A 561 -7.77 27.50 24.18
C VAL A 561 -9.27 27.54 24.53
N ALA A 562 -9.95 26.41 24.43
CA ALA A 562 -11.40 26.33 24.52
C ALA A 562 -11.85 25.92 25.93
N MET A 563 -12.15 26.92 26.76
CA MET A 563 -13.31 26.98 27.67
C MET A 563 -12.98 27.88 28.86
N SER A 564 -13.30 29.17 28.72
CA SER A 564 -13.71 29.97 29.88
C SER A 564 -14.89 30.90 29.58
N SER A 565 -15.59 30.73 28.45
CA SER A 565 -16.66 31.66 28.07
C SER A 565 -17.69 31.11 27.05
N VAL A 566 -17.92 29.79 27.00
CA VAL A 566 -19.10 29.24 26.31
C VAL A 566 -20.01 28.63 27.35
N THR A 567 -20.84 29.49 27.92
CA THR A 567 -21.85 29.16 28.93
C THR A 567 -23.13 28.57 28.33
N GLU A 568 -23.13 28.12 27.08
CA GLU A 568 -24.34 27.60 26.43
C GLU A 568 -24.06 26.31 25.65
N GLN A 569 -24.64 25.23 26.18
CA GLN A 569 -25.20 24.09 25.46
C GLN A 569 -24.43 23.65 24.20
N THR A 570 -23.45 22.77 24.39
CA THR A 570 -23.13 21.77 23.37
C THR A 570 -23.31 20.38 23.99
N GLU A 571 -24.48 19.79 23.76
CA GLU A 571 -24.90 18.45 24.21
C GLU A 571 -24.09 17.29 23.58
N THR A 572 -22.90 17.57 23.06
CA THR A 572 -21.99 16.58 22.46
C THR A 572 -20.56 16.74 22.97
N MET A 573 -20.38 17.16 24.23
CA MET A 573 -19.11 16.88 24.90
C MET A 573 -18.91 15.37 24.92
N ILE A 574 -17.84 14.93 24.26
CA ILE A 574 -17.42 13.53 24.19
C ILE A 574 -17.52 12.94 25.61
N VAL A 575 -18.47 12.02 25.78
CA VAL A 575 -18.73 11.31 27.03
C VAL A 575 -17.39 10.79 27.57
N GLY A 576 -16.96 11.31 28.73
CA GLY A 576 -15.73 10.88 29.42
C GLY A 576 -14.60 11.91 29.53
N LYS A 577 -14.65 13.05 28.85
CA LYS A 577 -13.56 14.07 28.90
C LYS A 577 -13.48 14.83 30.23
N TRP A 578 -14.62 15.04 30.88
CA TRP A 578 -14.72 15.64 32.22
C TRP A 578 -13.97 14.86 33.31
N LEU A 579 -13.74 13.56 33.10
CA LEU A 579 -13.08 12.69 34.07
C LEU A 579 -11.58 13.03 34.27
N TYR A 580 -11.00 13.83 33.37
CA TYR A 580 -9.62 14.30 33.45
C TYR A 580 -9.52 15.75 33.96
N MET A 581 -10.65 16.43 34.19
CA MET A 581 -10.66 17.82 34.63
C MET A 581 -10.30 17.95 36.10
N SER A 582 -9.52 18.98 36.42
CA SER A 582 -9.17 19.29 37.80
C SER A 582 -10.36 19.87 38.59
N PRO A 583 -10.31 19.81 39.94
CA PRO A 583 -11.37 20.36 40.77
C PRO A 583 -11.62 21.86 40.53
N GLU A 584 -10.57 22.64 40.28
CA GLU A 584 -10.68 24.06 39.96
C GLU A 584 -11.32 24.30 38.58
N HIS A 585 -11.06 23.43 37.60
CA HIS A 585 -11.68 23.50 36.28
C HIS A 585 -13.19 23.21 36.36
N THR A 586 -13.58 22.12 37.04
CA THR A 586 -15.01 21.75 37.20
C THR A 586 -15.83 22.76 38.01
N LYS A 587 -15.17 23.57 38.85
CA LYS A 587 -15.79 24.64 39.65
C LYS A 587 -15.73 26.01 38.96
N ASN A 588 -15.29 26.10 37.71
CA ASN A 588 -15.06 27.35 36.97
C ASN A 588 -14.20 28.36 37.76
N GLN A 589 -13.20 27.86 38.50
CA GLN A 589 -12.22 28.68 39.20
C GLN A 589 -11.07 29.06 38.26
N GLN A 590 -10.14 29.90 38.75
CA GLN A 590 -8.97 30.28 37.98
C GLN A 590 -8.07 29.05 37.72
N ILE A 591 -7.93 28.71 36.44
CA ILE A 591 -7.10 27.59 35.95
C ILE A 591 -5.68 28.07 35.68
N ASP A 592 -4.69 27.33 36.19
CA ASP A 592 -3.27 27.50 35.87
C ASP A 592 -2.63 26.16 35.45
N HIS A 593 -1.31 26.15 35.25
CA HIS A 593 -0.57 24.97 34.78
C HIS A 593 -0.71 23.73 35.69
N ARG A 594 -1.12 23.90 36.96
CA ARG A 594 -1.34 22.78 37.88
C ARG A 594 -2.54 21.92 37.47
N SER A 595 -3.49 22.50 36.74
CA SER A 595 -4.62 21.75 36.19
C SER A 595 -4.17 20.71 35.17
N ASP A 596 -3.18 21.02 34.31
CA ASP A 596 -2.61 20.06 33.36
C ASP A 596 -1.85 18.93 34.08
N LEU A 597 -1.18 19.25 35.19
CA LEU A 597 -0.51 18.24 36.04
C LEU A 597 -1.52 17.31 36.71
N PHE A 598 -2.66 17.83 37.16
CA PHE A 598 -3.75 17.00 37.70
C PHE A 598 -4.23 16.01 36.64
N SER A 599 -4.55 16.49 35.44
CA SER A 599 -5.00 15.65 34.32
C SER A 599 -3.96 14.59 33.96
N LEU A 600 -2.67 14.95 33.93
CA LEU A 600 -1.59 14.01 33.68
C LEU A 600 -1.46 12.96 34.80
N GLY A 601 -1.72 13.33 36.06
CA GLY A 601 -1.80 12.40 37.19
C GLY A 601 -2.94 11.40 37.06
N VAL A 602 -4.12 11.86 36.61
CA VAL A 602 -5.25 10.98 36.28
C VAL A 602 -4.87 9.98 35.19
N ILE A 603 -4.16 10.43 34.15
CA ILE A 603 -3.67 9.55 33.08
C ILE A 603 -2.67 8.54 33.61
N LEU A 604 -1.70 8.94 34.44
CA LEU A 604 -0.75 8.01 35.05
C LEU A 604 -1.49 6.93 35.87
N TYR A 605 -2.45 7.33 36.71
CA TYR A 605 -3.27 6.39 37.47
C TYR A 605 -4.01 5.41 36.55
N LEU A 606 -4.59 5.92 35.46
CA LEU A 606 -5.28 5.13 34.46
C LEU A 606 -4.33 4.11 33.79
N LEU A 607 -3.13 4.52 33.40
CA LEU A 607 -2.16 3.63 32.77
C LEU A 607 -1.65 2.55 33.74
N CYS A 608 -1.48 2.91 35.01
CA CYS A 608 -0.97 2.00 36.04
C CYS A 608 -2.02 1.06 36.64
N THR A 609 -3.31 1.39 36.57
CA THR A 609 -4.39 0.60 37.21
C THR A 609 -5.46 0.09 36.24
N GLY A 610 -5.52 0.65 35.03
CA GLY A 610 -6.54 0.37 34.03
C GLY A 610 -7.89 1.02 34.36
N LYS A 611 -8.00 1.71 35.49
CA LYS A 611 -9.23 2.30 36.03
C LYS A 611 -9.07 3.81 36.18
N MET A 612 -10.18 4.53 36.21
CA MET A 612 -10.18 5.93 36.62
C MET A 612 -9.96 6.03 38.14
N PRO A 613 -9.31 7.10 38.64
CA PRO A 613 -9.10 7.33 40.07
C PRO A 613 -10.39 7.58 40.85
#